data_AF-A0A1B6LYQ0-F1
#
_entry.id   AF-A0A1B6LYQ0-F1
#
_cell.length_a   1.000
_cell.length_b   1.000
_cell.length_c   1.000
_cell.angle_alpha   90.00
_cell.angle_beta   90.00
_cell.angle_gamma   90.00
#
_symmetry.space_group_name_H-M   'P 1'
#
loop_
_entity.id
_entity.type
_entity.pdbx_description
1 polymer ?
#
loop_
_entity_poly.entity_id
_entity_poly.type
_entity_poly.pdbx_seq_one_letter_code
_entity_poly.pdbx_strand_id
1 'polypeptide(L)'
;CTDIETAFNSFSNIIISALNQACPYQKYKKRKGKKELWDPELNILRQEFLLSNERYLLTGSLEHKQEAATKKKNYDLKIKEFRRQSTANQIARSENKTKALWNMIGNERRTKNSNLGPKELKIDSKTSHNPQQIVEYFNTVFTAMIDCYFKQQP
;
A
#
# COMPACT_ATOMS: atom_id res chain seq x y z
N CYS A 1 -26.63 21.72 -20.96
CA CYS A 1 -25.24 21.49 -20.58
C CYS A 1 -25.22 20.58 -19.37
N THR A 2 -24.94 19.30 -19.56
CA THR A 2 -24.78 18.37 -18.43
C THR A 2 -23.53 18.78 -17.67
N ASP A 3 -23.75 19.23 -16.44
CA ASP A 3 -22.74 19.58 -15.48
C ASP A 3 -21.69 18.45 -15.36
N ILE A 4 -20.41 18.83 -15.37
CA ILE A 4 -19.26 17.92 -15.41
C ILE A 4 -19.31 16.94 -14.23
N GLU A 5 -19.79 17.43 -13.09
CA GLU A 5 -19.92 16.66 -11.86
C GLU A 5 -21.01 15.58 -12.00
N THR A 6 -22.12 15.90 -12.67
CA THR A 6 -23.16 14.92 -13.01
C THR A 6 -22.63 13.79 -13.91
N ALA A 7 -21.83 14.13 -14.93
CA ALA A 7 -21.23 13.14 -15.84
C ALA A 7 -20.15 12.27 -15.15
N PHE A 8 -19.36 12.87 -14.25
CA PHE A 8 -18.38 12.14 -13.45
C PHE A 8 -19.03 11.18 -12.46
N ASN A 9 -20.12 11.62 -11.82
CA ASN A 9 -20.86 10.82 -10.86
C ASN A 9 -21.55 9.63 -11.53
N SER A 10 -22.16 9.82 -12.70
CA SER A 10 -22.78 8.73 -13.46
C SER A 10 -21.74 7.68 -13.87
N PHE A 11 -20.60 8.10 -14.40
CA PHE A 11 -19.49 7.20 -14.74
C PHE A 11 -18.97 6.44 -13.51
N SER A 12 -18.70 7.13 -12.41
CA SER A 12 -18.20 6.51 -11.18
C SER A 12 -19.17 5.46 -10.64
N ASN A 13 -20.47 5.74 -10.67
CA ASN A 13 -21.51 4.81 -10.23
C ASN A 13 -21.55 3.54 -11.08
N ILE A 14 -21.40 3.66 -12.41
CA ILE A 14 -21.35 2.52 -13.32
C ILE A 14 -20.15 1.62 -13.01
N ILE A 15 -18.97 2.23 -12.84
CA ILE A 15 -17.74 1.49 -12.52
C ILE A 15 -17.87 0.76 -11.18
N ILE A 16 -18.36 1.43 -10.14
CA ILE A 16 -18.55 0.84 -8.82
C ILE A 16 -19.54 -0.33 -8.89
N SER A 17 -20.63 -0.18 -9.63
CA SER A 17 -21.64 -1.23 -9.82
C SER A 17 -21.05 -2.46 -10.51
N ALA A 18 -20.37 -2.28 -11.64
CA ALA A 18 -19.71 -3.36 -12.37
C ALA A 18 -18.65 -4.08 -11.52
N LEU A 19 -17.86 -3.32 -10.75
CA LEU A 19 -16.87 -3.88 -9.83
C LEU A 19 -17.52 -4.71 -8.73
N ASN A 20 -18.59 -4.21 -8.10
CA ASN A 20 -19.32 -4.96 -7.07
C ASN A 20 -19.98 -6.23 -7.62
N GLN A 21 -20.42 -6.21 -8.88
CA GLN A 21 -21.03 -7.37 -9.55
C GLN A 21 -19.99 -8.42 -9.94
N ALA A 22 -18.84 -8.00 -10.48
CA ALA A 22 -17.77 -8.90 -10.91
C ALA A 22 -16.91 -9.41 -9.74
N CYS A 23 -16.78 -8.64 -8.66
CA CYS A 23 -15.92 -8.95 -7.52
C CYS A 23 -16.77 -9.12 -6.24
N PRO A 24 -17.25 -10.33 -5.91
CA PRO A 24 -18.07 -10.55 -4.73
C PRO A 24 -17.34 -10.06 -3.48
N TYR A 25 -18.04 -9.23 -2.69
CA TYR A 25 -17.48 -8.63 -1.49
C TYR A 25 -17.02 -9.69 -0.48
N GLN A 26 -15.70 -9.87 -0.37
CA GLN A 26 -15.09 -10.78 0.58
C GLN A 26 -14.68 -10.00 1.84
N LYS A 27 -15.27 -10.35 2.98
CA LYS A 27 -14.88 -9.81 4.30
C LYS A 27 -13.49 -10.35 4.68
N TYR A 28 -12.44 -9.70 4.23
CA TYR A 28 -11.09 -10.01 4.69
C TYR A 28 -10.93 -9.56 6.13
N LYS A 29 -10.39 -10.44 6.99
CA LYS A 29 -9.91 -10.02 8.31
C LYS A 29 -8.85 -8.94 8.09
N LYS A 30 -9.13 -7.69 8.48
CA LYS A 30 -8.13 -6.63 8.45
C LYS A 30 -6.91 -7.13 9.20
N ARG A 31 -5.79 -7.26 8.50
CA ARG A 31 -4.50 -7.54 9.15
C ARG A 31 -4.30 -6.41 10.16
N LYS A 32 -3.94 -6.75 11.40
CA LYS A 32 -3.58 -5.74 12.39
C LYS A 32 -2.54 -4.83 11.74
N GLY A 33 -2.87 -3.54 11.64
CA GLY A 33 -1.98 -2.54 11.08
C GLY A 33 -0.64 -2.57 11.83
N LYS A 34 0.41 -2.10 11.18
CA LYS A 34 1.66 -1.85 11.92
C LYS A 34 1.31 -0.87 13.04
N LYS A 35 1.80 -1.14 14.25
CA LYS A 35 1.66 -0.19 15.35
C LYS A 35 2.28 1.12 14.91
N GLU A 36 1.52 2.20 15.03
CA GLU A 36 1.97 3.52 14.65
C GLU A 36 3.13 3.92 15.56
N LEU A 37 4.21 4.40 14.94
CA LEU A 37 5.40 4.86 15.64
C LEU A 37 5.15 6.30 16.06
N TRP A 38 4.45 6.50 17.18
CA TRP A 38 4.11 7.82 17.66
C TRP A 38 5.13 8.31 18.70
N ASP A 39 5.80 9.40 18.37
CA ASP A 39 6.71 10.14 19.24
C ASP A 39 6.58 11.64 18.87
N PRO A 40 6.39 12.54 19.86
CA PRO A 40 6.23 13.98 19.59
C PRO A 40 7.39 14.59 18.82
N GLU A 41 8.63 14.24 19.16
CA GLU A 41 9.85 14.76 18.54
C GLU A 41 9.97 14.24 17.09
N LEU A 42 9.62 12.96 16.88
CA LEU A 42 9.61 12.36 15.55
C LEU A 42 8.59 13.06 14.62
N ASN A 43 7.45 13.47 15.17
CA ASN A 43 6.42 14.16 14.40
C ASN A 43 6.85 15.59 14.01
N ILE A 44 7.53 16.29 14.92
CA ILE A 44 8.13 17.61 14.62
C ILE A 44 9.14 17.48 13.48
N LEU A 45 10.10 16.54 13.59
CA LEU A 45 11.10 16.30 12.54
C LEU A 45 10.46 15.91 11.19
N ARG A 46 9.36 15.16 11.23
CA ARG A 46 8.57 14.84 10.03
C ARG A 46 8.01 16.11 9.39
N GLN A 47 7.38 16.98 10.18
CA GLN A 47 6.79 18.22 9.69
C GLN A 47 7.87 19.14 9.10
N GLU A 48 9.00 19.31 9.79
CA GLU A 48 10.11 20.12 9.29
C GLU A 48 10.66 19.62 7.95
N PHE A 49 10.82 18.29 7.82
CA PHE A 49 11.22 17.68 6.56
C PHE A 49 10.20 17.96 5.45
N LEU A 50 8.91 17.75 5.72
CA LEU A 50 7.84 17.98 4.72
C LEU A 50 7.82 19.42 4.24
N LEU A 51 7.86 20.39 5.15
CA LEU A 51 7.88 21.82 4.82
C LEU A 51 9.11 22.20 3.99
N SER A 52 10.29 21.70 4.35
CA SER A 52 11.52 21.96 3.59
C SER A 52 11.50 21.30 2.21
N ASN A 53 10.92 20.10 2.11
CA ASN A 53 10.77 19.39 0.84
C ASN A 53 9.76 20.09 -0.08
N GLU A 54 8.63 20.55 0.44
CA GLU A 54 7.67 21.35 -0.31
C GLU A 54 8.32 22.64 -0.84
N ARG A 55 9.08 23.33 0.01
CA ARG A 55 9.85 24.52 -0.41
C ARG A 55 10.83 24.22 -1.54
N TYR A 56 11.53 23.09 -1.48
CA TYR A 56 12.39 22.65 -2.58
C TYR A 56 11.59 22.36 -3.86
N LEU A 57 10.45 21.67 -3.76
CA LEU A 57 9.60 21.38 -4.92
C LEU A 57 9.07 22.64 -5.60
N LEU A 58 8.74 23.69 -4.82
CA LEU A 58 8.27 24.97 -5.35
C LEU A 58 9.37 25.81 -5.99
N THR A 59 10.59 25.75 -5.45
CA THR A 59 11.68 26.66 -5.84
C THR A 59 12.69 26.05 -6.81
N GLY A 60 12.89 24.73 -6.76
CA GLY A 60 13.95 24.03 -7.49
C GLY A 60 15.39 24.38 -7.06
N SER A 61 15.57 25.19 -6.01
CA SER A 61 16.89 25.69 -5.59
C SER A 61 17.76 24.60 -4.96
N LEU A 62 19.07 24.64 -5.24
CA LEU A 62 20.04 23.71 -4.67
C LEU A 62 20.18 23.86 -3.14
N GLU A 63 20.04 25.08 -2.61
CA GLU A 63 20.10 25.32 -1.16
C GLU A 63 18.94 24.63 -0.44
N HIS A 64 17.71 24.80 -0.96
CA HIS A 64 16.53 24.14 -0.42
C HIS A 64 16.59 22.62 -0.55
N LYS A 65 17.26 22.10 -1.60
CA LYS A 65 17.54 20.67 -1.73
C LYS A 65 18.44 20.14 -0.60
N GLN A 66 19.52 20.87 -0.28
CA GLN A 66 20.45 20.49 0.78
C GLN A 66 19.79 20.55 2.16
N GLU A 67 18.96 21.57 2.39
CA GLU A 67 18.16 21.71 3.61
C GLU A 67 17.20 20.53 3.79
N ALA A 68 16.43 20.19 2.74
CA ALA A 68 15.50 19.07 2.77
C ALA A 68 16.22 17.74 2.98
N ALA A 69 17.38 17.54 2.35
CA ALA A 69 18.20 16.35 2.54
C ALA A 69 18.71 16.20 3.99
N THR A 70 19.12 17.31 4.61
CA THR A 70 19.59 17.33 6.00
C THR A 70 18.45 17.01 6.96
N LYS A 71 17.29 17.65 6.79
CA LYS A 71 16.10 17.39 7.61
C LYS A 71 15.60 15.95 7.45
N LYS A 72 15.61 15.41 6.22
CA LYS A 72 15.30 14.01 5.95
C LYS A 72 16.25 13.07 6.69
N LYS A 73 17.55 13.35 6.65
CA LYS A 73 18.57 12.55 7.34
C LYS A 73 18.31 12.52 8.85
N ASN A 74 18.03 13.66 9.46
CA ASN A 74 17.75 13.74 10.89
C ASN A 74 16.48 12.94 11.27
N TYR A 75 15.43 13.06 10.47
CA TYR A 75 14.21 12.26 10.63
C TYR A 75 14.49 10.75 10.53
N ASP A 76 15.20 10.31 9.50
CA ASP A 76 15.54 8.90 9.29
C ASP A 76 16.41 8.33 10.43
N LEU A 77 17.36 9.11 10.94
CA LEU A 77 18.19 8.74 12.10
C LEU A 77 17.33 8.60 13.36
N LYS A 78 16.39 9.52 13.60
CA LYS A 78 15.49 9.44 14.75
C LYS A 78 14.58 8.22 14.68
N ILE A 79 14.03 7.88 13.51
CA ILE A 79 13.27 6.62 13.32
C ILE A 79 14.12 5.42 13.72
N LYS A 80 15.37 5.36 13.23
CA LYS A 80 16.27 4.24 13.47
C LYS A 80 16.56 4.10 14.97
N GLU A 81 16.83 5.20 15.64
CA GLU A 81 17.07 5.22 17.08
C GLU A 81 15.84 4.78 17.88
N PHE A 82 14.67 5.33 17.55
CA PHE A 82 13.43 4.97 18.24
C PHE A 82 13.13 3.47 18.09
N ARG A 83 13.31 2.91 16.89
CA ARG A 83 13.15 1.46 16.67
C ARG A 83 14.10 0.65 17.54
N ARG A 84 15.37 1.07 17.63
CA ARG A 84 16.37 0.42 18.49
C ARG A 84 15.95 0.45 19.97
N GLN A 85 15.52 1.61 20.46
CA GLN A 85 15.06 1.77 21.84
C GLN A 85 13.78 0.97 22.12
N SER A 86 12.81 1.02 21.21
CA SER A 86 11.55 0.27 21.32
C SER A 86 11.82 -1.24 21.42
N THR A 87 12.72 -1.74 20.57
CA THR A 87 13.19 -3.13 20.60
C THR A 87 13.88 -3.47 21.92
N ALA A 88 14.83 -2.65 22.37
CA ALA A 88 15.53 -2.86 23.64
C ALA A 88 14.55 -2.91 24.82
N ASN A 89 13.60 -1.98 24.86
CA ASN A 89 12.54 -1.91 25.87
C ASN A 89 11.62 -3.13 25.81
N GLN A 90 11.28 -3.61 24.61
CA GLN A 90 10.46 -4.81 24.44
C GLN A 90 11.17 -6.06 25.00
N ILE A 91 12.47 -6.20 24.76
CA ILE A 91 13.26 -7.31 25.30
C ILE A 91 13.35 -7.18 26.83
N ALA A 92 13.67 -5.99 27.34
CA ALA A 92 13.82 -5.75 28.78
C ALA A 92 12.54 -6.02 29.58
N ARG A 93 11.37 -5.64 29.02
CA ARG A 93 10.05 -5.84 29.65
C ARG A 93 9.47 -7.24 29.43
N SER A 94 10.09 -8.09 28.62
CA SER A 94 9.58 -9.42 28.34
C SER A 94 9.85 -10.38 29.51
N GLU A 95 8.84 -11.18 29.86
CA GLU A 95 8.98 -12.25 30.86
C GLU A 95 10.05 -13.27 30.45
N ASN A 96 10.14 -13.55 29.14
CA ASN A 96 11.12 -14.46 28.57
C ASN A 96 11.97 -13.76 27.51
N LYS A 97 13.13 -13.25 27.94
CA LYS A 97 14.09 -12.48 27.12
C LYS A 97 14.61 -13.28 25.93
N THR A 98 14.95 -14.55 26.14
CA THR A 98 15.45 -15.46 25.09
C THR A 98 14.41 -15.66 24.00
N LYS A 99 13.15 -15.91 24.38
CA LYS A 99 12.03 -16.05 23.43
C LYS A 99 11.74 -14.74 22.69
N ALA A 100 11.78 -13.60 23.38
CA ALA A 100 11.59 -12.29 22.76
C ALA A 100 12.68 -12.00 21.71
N LEU A 101 13.94 -12.29 22.03
CA LEU A 101 15.06 -12.16 21.11
C LEU A 101 14.92 -13.06 19.89
N TRP A 102 14.60 -14.35 20.08
CA TRP A 102 14.39 -15.29 18.98
C TRP A 102 13.22 -14.88 18.07
N ASN A 103 12.12 -14.38 18.64
CA ASN A 103 11.00 -13.87 17.86
C ASN A 103 11.39 -12.66 17.00
N MET A 104 12.24 -11.77 17.53
CA MET A 104 12.77 -10.63 16.78
C MET A 104 13.64 -11.08 15.60
N ILE A 105 14.63 -11.94 15.87
CA ILE A 105 15.52 -12.51 14.84
C ILE A 105 14.70 -13.25 13.78
N GLY A 106 13.71 -14.04 14.20
CA GLY A 106 12.82 -14.76 13.31
C GLY A 106 12.00 -13.81 12.41
N ASN A 107 11.49 -12.70 12.96
CA ASN A 107 10.74 -11.71 12.18
C ASN A 107 11.62 -10.93 11.19
N GLU A 108 12.89 -10.67 11.51
CA GLU A 108 13.84 -10.05 10.57
C GLU A 108 14.25 -11.00 9.45
N ARG A 109 14.47 -12.29 9.76
CA ARG A 109 14.88 -13.31 8.79
C ARG A 109 13.75 -13.85 7.92
N ARG A 110 12.49 -13.69 8.34
CA ARG A 110 11.34 -14.08 7.51
C ARG A 110 11.32 -13.22 6.25
N THR A 111 11.76 -13.78 5.13
CA THR A 111 11.39 -13.27 3.81
C THR A 111 9.88 -13.18 3.78
N LYS A 112 9.33 -11.99 3.51
CA LYS A 112 7.90 -11.87 3.23
C LYS A 112 7.65 -12.69 1.99
N ASN A 113 7.17 -13.91 2.15
CA ASN A 113 6.65 -14.71 1.06
C ASN A 113 5.37 -14.01 0.59
N SER A 114 5.53 -12.95 -0.19
CA SER A 114 4.45 -12.29 -0.90
C SER A 114 4.07 -13.18 -2.07
N ASN A 115 3.45 -14.32 -1.78
CA ASN A 115 2.56 -14.97 -2.72
C ASN A 115 1.33 -14.07 -2.88
N LEU A 116 1.51 -12.87 -3.45
CA LEU A 116 0.47 -11.85 -3.57
C LEU A 116 -0.35 -11.98 -4.87
N GLY A 117 -0.07 -13.01 -5.69
CA GLY A 117 -0.83 -13.30 -6.89
C GLY A 117 -1.58 -14.63 -6.81
N PRO A 118 -2.71 -14.77 -7.52
CA PRO A 118 -3.33 -16.06 -7.76
C PRO A 118 -2.30 -16.97 -8.46
N LYS A 119 -2.01 -18.12 -7.84
CA LYS A 119 -1.07 -19.13 -8.38
C LYS A 119 -1.68 -19.98 -9.49
N GLU A 120 -3.00 -19.95 -9.58
CA GLU A 120 -3.78 -20.70 -10.54
C GLU A 120 -5.13 -20.02 -10.78
N LEU A 121 -5.67 -20.19 -11.99
CA LEU A 121 -7.02 -19.77 -12.37
C LEU A 121 -7.70 -20.94 -13.09
N LYS A 122 -8.94 -21.25 -12.73
CA LYS A 122 -9.76 -22.20 -13.48
C LYS A 122 -10.46 -21.47 -14.62
N ILE A 123 -10.15 -21.88 -15.85
CA ILE A 123 -10.76 -21.40 -17.08
C ILE A 123 -11.40 -22.62 -17.74
N ASP A 124 -12.71 -22.62 -17.97
CA ASP A 124 -13.43 -23.66 -18.71
C ASP A 124 -13.08 -25.09 -18.27
N SER A 125 -13.12 -25.35 -16.96
CA SER A 125 -12.78 -26.63 -16.31
C SER A 125 -11.29 -27.03 -16.34
N LYS A 126 -10.40 -26.21 -16.89
CA LYS A 126 -8.94 -26.40 -16.89
C LYS A 126 -8.25 -25.44 -15.93
N THR A 127 -7.39 -25.95 -15.06
CA THR A 127 -6.56 -25.12 -14.17
C THR A 127 -5.33 -24.62 -14.93
N SER A 128 -5.19 -23.31 -15.08
CA SER A 128 -3.98 -22.68 -15.61
C SER A 128 -3.13 -22.12 -14.49
N HIS A 129 -1.83 -22.44 -14.52
CA HIS A 129 -0.81 -21.92 -13.62
C HIS A 129 0.08 -20.86 -14.28
N ASN A 130 -0.12 -20.60 -15.58
CA ASN A 130 0.70 -19.66 -16.31
C ASN A 130 0.20 -18.23 -16.06
N PRO A 131 1.01 -17.34 -15.46
CA PRO A 131 0.59 -15.99 -15.14
C PRO A 131 0.15 -15.17 -16.37
N GLN A 132 0.76 -15.40 -17.54
CA GLN A 132 0.36 -14.72 -18.77
C GLN A 132 -1.04 -15.13 -19.22
N GLN A 133 -1.35 -16.43 -19.15
CA GLN A 133 -2.68 -16.92 -19.51
C GLN A 133 -3.77 -16.41 -18.56
N ILE A 134 -3.45 -16.29 -17.26
CA ILE A 134 -4.34 -15.72 -16.25
C ILE A 134 -4.67 -14.25 -16.59
N VAL A 135 -3.67 -13.46 -16.94
CA VAL A 135 -3.83 -12.03 -17.32
C VAL A 135 -4.60 -11.89 -18.63
N GLU A 136 -4.26 -12.69 -19.63
CA GLU A 136 -4.90 -12.65 -20.95
C GLU A 136 -6.40 -12.97 -20.85
N TYR A 137 -6.74 -14.01 -20.08
CA TYR A 137 -8.13 -14.38 -19.85
C TYR A 137 -8.90 -13.27 -19.14
N PHE A 138 -8.31 -12.65 -18.11
CA PHE A 138 -8.92 -11.51 -17.42
C PHE A 138 -9.21 -10.35 -18.40
N ASN A 139 -8.23 -9.97 -19.22
CA ASN A 139 -8.38 -8.89 -20.20
C ASN A 139 -9.47 -9.21 -21.23
N THR A 140 -9.53 -10.46 -21.68
CA THR A 140 -10.54 -10.93 -22.64
C THR A 140 -11.95 -10.82 -22.07
N VAL A 141 -12.14 -11.34 -20.85
CA VAL A 141 -13.44 -11.28 -20.15
C VAL A 141 -13.86 -9.85 -19.89
N PHE A 142 -12.92 -8.99 -19.48
CA PHE A 142 -13.18 -7.59 -19.22
C PHE A 142 -13.58 -6.82 -20.49
N THR A 143 -12.84 -7.00 -21.58
CA THR A 143 -13.15 -6.36 -22.88
C THR A 143 -14.49 -6.83 -23.42
N ALA A 144 -14.77 -8.13 -23.34
CA ALA A 144 -16.05 -8.69 -23.79
C ALA A 144 -17.25 -8.16 -22.98
N MET A 145 -17.10 -7.98 -21.66
CA MET A 145 -18.14 -7.36 -20.84
C MET A 145 -18.40 -5.90 -21.24
N ILE A 146 -17.33 -5.15 -21.48
CA ILE A 146 -17.41 -3.75 -21.92
C ILE A 146 -18.13 -3.65 -23.27
N ASP A 147 -17.72 -4.47 -24.24
CA ASP A 147 -18.33 -4.49 -25.58
C ASP A 147 -19.81 -4.88 -25.55
N CYS A 148 -20.18 -5.84 -24.68
CA CYS A 148 -21.57 -6.25 -24.50
C CYS A 148 -22.41 -5.11 -23.89
N TYR A 149 -21.84 -4.36 -22.94
CA TYR A 149 -22.53 -3.24 -22.29
C TYR A 149 -22.74 -2.06 -23.23
N PHE A 150 -21.74 -1.67 -24.03
CA PHE A 150 -21.87 -0.58 -25.00
C PHE A 150 -22.87 -0.87 -26.11
N LYS A 151 -23.05 -2.15 -26.50
CA LYS A 151 -24.07 -2.55 -27.49
C LYS A 151 -25.51 -2.52 -26.95
N GLN A 152 -25.71 -2.42 -25.64
CA GLN A 152 -27.03 -2.38 -24.99
C GLN A 152 -27.52 -0.95 -24.69
N GLN A 153 -26.72 0.08 -24.99
CA GLN A 153 -27.13 1.48 -24.89
C GLN A 153 -27.73 1.92 -26.24
N PRO A 154 -28.98 2.43 -26.29
CA PRO A 154 -29.57 2.98 -27.51
C PRO A 154 -28.91 4.29 -27.97
#